data_AF-A0A3D0QMG6-F1
#
_entry.id   AF-A0A3D0QMG6-F1
#
_cell.length_a   1.000
_cell.length_b   1.000
_cell.length_c   1.000
_cell.angle_alpha   90.00
_cell.angle_beta   90.00
_cell.angle_gamma   90.00
#
_symmetry.space_group_name_H-M   'P 1'
#
loop_
_entity.id
_entity.type
_entity.pdbx_description
1 polymer ?
#
loop_
_entity_poly.entity_id
_entity_poly.type
_entity_poly.pdbx_seq_one_letter_code
_entity_poly.pdbx_strand_id
1 'polypeptide(L)' 'MTHILRIPVVLFLALYLLPCGLLSREPQQADSTIVVLLGTGMPRPNPEASGPATAIIVGEQVFLFDAGPGVERQLSAAHL' A
#
# COMPACT_ATOMS: atom_id res chain seq x y z
N MET A 1 -9.76 -0.27 -58.78
CA MET A 1 -9.97 0.93 -57.91
C MET A 1 -10.55 0.59 -56.54
N THR A 2 -10.66 -0.68 -56.14
CA THR A 2 -11.25 -1.11 -54.85
C THR A 2 -10.22 -1.41 -53.76
N HIS A 3 -8.96 -1.66 -54.13
CA HIS A 3 -7.89 -1.95 -53.16
C HIS A 3 -7.33 -0.70 -52.45
N ILE A 4 -7.30 0.44 -53.15
CA ILE A 4 -6.78 1.72 -52.61
C ILE A 4 -7.69 2.29 -51.52
N LEU A 5 -9.00 2.02 -51.57
CA LEU A 5 -9.97 2.52 -50.58
C LEU A 5 -10.05 1.64 -49.31
N ARG A 6 -9.67 0.35 -49.40
CA ARG A 6 -9.74 -0.59 -48.28
C ARG A 6 -8.65 -0.37 -47.23
N ILE A 7 -7.45 0.00 -47.66
CA ILE A 7 -6.28 0.23 -46.79
C ILE A 7 -6.52 1.37 -45.78
N PRO A 8 -6.96 2.58 -46.18
CA PRO A 8 -7.20 3.65 -45.22
C PRO A 8 -8.38 3.34 -44.30
N VAL A 9 -9.40 2.62 -44.77
CA VAL A 9 -10.55 2.21 -43.93
C VAL A 9 -10.12 1.21 -42.85
N VAL A 10 -9.31 0.20 -43.20
CA VAL A 10 -8.80 -0.78 -42.23
C VAL A 10 -7.84 -0.11 -41.23
N LEU A 11 -6.99 0.82 -41.69
CA LEU A 11 -6.06 1.55 -40.82
C LEU A 11 -6.81 2.48 -39.85
N PHE A 12 -7.86 3.16 -40.32
CA PHE A 12 -8.71 4.02 -39.50
C PHE A 12 -9.51 3.23 -38.47
N LEU A 13 -10.03 2.05 -38.84
CA LEU A 13 -10.72 1.14 -37.91
C LEU A 13 -9.78 0.58 -36.85
N ALA A 14 -8.57 0.18 -37.24
CA ALA A 14 -7.55 -0.33 -36.32
C ALA A 14 -7.15 0.73 -35.30
N LEU A 15 -6.95 1.99 -35.74
CA LEU A 15 -6.59 3.11 -34.86
C LEU A 15 -7.70 3.46 -33.85
N TYR A 16 -8.97 3.32 -34.24
CA TYR A 16 -10.13 3.57 -33.35
C TYR A 16 -10.39 2.44 -32.34
N LEU A 17 -9.98 1.20 -32.64
CA LEU A 17 -10.12 0.04 -31.75
C LEU A 17 -8.90 -0.18 -30.82
N LEU A 18 -7.78 0.49 -31.10
CA LEU A 18 -6.51 0.38 -30.36
C LEU A 18 -6.45 1.02 -28.95
N PRO A 19 -7.29 1.98 -28.51
CA PRO A 19 -7.07 2.61 -27.20
C PRO A 19 -7.63 1.78 -26.03
N CYS A 20 -8.45 0.76 -26.29
CA CYS A 20 -9.19 0.09 -25.22
C CYS A 20 -8.30 -0.87 -24.38
N GLY A 21 -7.24 -1.44 -24.97
CA GLY A 21 -6.36 -2.39 -24.28
C GLY A 21 -5.12 -1.79 -23.61
N LEU A 22 -4.71 -0.57 -23.99
CA LEU A 22 -3.52 0.09 -23.42
C LEU A 22 -3.83 0.92 -22.17
N LEU A 23 -5.11 1.21 -21.92
CA LEU A 23 -5.61 1.97 -20.76
C LEU A 23 -6.19 1.06 -19.67
N SER A 24 -5.85 -0.24 -19.68
CA SER A 24 -6.10 -1.09 -18.52
C SER A 24 -5.25 -0.60 -17.36
N ARG A 25 -5.81 0.26 -16.52
CA ARG A 25 -5.23 0.57 -15.21
C ARG A 25 -5.27 -0.74 -14.42
N GLU A 26 -4.11 -1.34 -14.19
CA GLU A 26 -4.03 -2.42 -13.20
C GLU A 26 -4.70 -1.93 -11.92
N PRO A 27 -5.57 -2.73 -11.29
CA PRO A 27 -6.10 -2.39 -9.99
C PRO A 27 -4.88 -2.16 -9.10
N GLN A 28 -4.66 -0.91 -8.70
CA GLN A 28 -3.61 -0.56 -7.77
C GLN A 28 -3.93 -1.32 -6.49
N GLN A 29 -3.20 -2.41 -6.26
CA GLN A 29 -3.42 -3.26 -5.11
C GLN A 29 -3.33 -2.35 -3.89
N ALA A 30 -4.44 -2.21 -3.16
CA ALA A 30 -4.45 -1.36 -1.98
C ALA A 30 -3.43 -1.94 -1.00
N ASP A 31 -2.47 -1.13 -0.58
CA ASP A 31 -1.49 -1.54 0.42
C ASP A 31 -2.25 -2.02 1.66
N SER A 32 -1.94 -3.23 2.12
CA SER A 32 -2.56 -3.76 3.34
C SER A 32 -2.12 -2.92 4.53
N THR A 33 -3.07 -2.43 5.31
CA THR A 33 -2.77 -1.73 6.57
C THR A 33 -2.70 -2.74 7.72
N ILE A 34 -1.58 -2.77 8.42
CA ILE A 34 -1.39 -3.59 9.62
C ILE A 34 -1.24 -2.65 10.82
N VAL A 35 -1.94 -2.95 11.91
CA VAL A 35 -1.82 -2.23 13.18
C VAL A 35 -1.18 -3.16 14.20
N VAL A 36 -0.06 -2.73 14.78
CA VAL A 36 0.69 -3.47 15.79
C VAL A 36 0.63 -2.70 17.11
N LEU A 37 0.04 -3.32 18.13
CA LEU A 37 0.01 -2.78 19.48
C LEU A 37 1.33 -3.12 20.19
N LEU A 38 2.29 -2.19 20.13
CA LEU A 38 3.62 -2.37 20.71
C LEU A 38 3.60 -2.23 22.23
N GLY A 39 2.72 -1.40 22.77
CA GLY A 39 2.51 -1.28 24.20
C GLY A 39 1.19 -0.64 24.56
N THR A 40 0.58 -1.15 25.63
CA THR A 40 -0.76 -0.78 26.13
C THR A 40 -0.74 -0.44 27.62
N GLY A 41 0.46 -0.24 28.17
CA GLY A 41 0.69 0.08 29.57
C GLY A 41 0.18 1.47 29.94
N MET A 42 -0.09 1.64 31.23
CA MET A 42 -0.64 2.86 31.81
C MET A 42 0.46 3.67 32.52
N PRO A 43 0.21 4.92 32.95
CA PRO A 43 1.24 5.75 33.59
C PRO A 43 1.88 5.16 34.85
N ARG A 44 1.21 4.23 35.53
CA ARG A 44 1.82 3.47 36.64
C ARG A 44 2.70 2.35 36.06
N PRO A 45 4.00 2.30 36.38
CA PRO A 45 4.90 1.27 35.85
C PRO A 45 4.40 -0.15 36.16
N ASN A 46 4.36 -0.99 35.13
CA ASN A 46 4.03 -2.40 35.24
C ASN A 46 5.09 -3.21 34.46
N PRO A 47 5.83 -4.13 35.10
CA PRO A 47 6.84 -4.92 34.40
C PRO A 47 6.27 -5.78 33.26
N GLU A 48 4.99 -6.16 33.35
CA GLU A 48 4.32 -7.00 32.35
C GLU A 48 3.75 -6.19 31.17
N ALA A 49 3.80 -4.85 31.21
CA ALA A 49 3.23 -4.00 30.16
C ALA A 49 4.16 -2.84 29.79
N SER A 50 4.53 -2.75 28.52
CA SER A 50 5.27 -1.59 28.00
C SER A 50 4.35 -0.37 27.85
N GLY A 51 4.92 0.84 27.92
CA GLY A 51 4.18 2.08 27.79
C GLY A 51 3.44 2.20 26.44
N PRO A 52 2.50 3.16 26.31
CA PRO A 52 1.67 3.28 25.13
C PRO A 52 2.52 3.48 23.87
N ALA A 53 2.32 2.61 22.88
CA ALA A 53 2.95 2.69 21.56
C ALA A 53 2.17 1.83 20.56
N THR A 54 1.92 2.37 19.37
CA THR A 54 1.28 1.65 18.26
C THR A 54 2.05 1.90 16.97
N ALA A 55 2.38 0.85 16.22
CA ALA A 55 2.89 0.98 14.85
C ALA A 55 1.77 0.71 13.85
N ILE A 56 1.68 1.55 12.83
CA ILE A 56 0.82 1.36 11.66
C ILE A 56 1.72 1.15 10.46
N ILE A 57 1.54 0.04 9.76
CA ILE A 57 2.32 -0.35 8.59
C ILE A 57 1.40 -0.23 7.37
N VAL A 58 1.83 0.54 6.37
CA VAL A 58 1.14 0.69 5.08
C VAL A 58 2.18 0.45 3.99
N GLY A 59 2.05 -0.67 3.30
CA GLY A 59 3.07 -1.13 2.35
C GLY A 59 4.41 -1.36 3.07
N GLU A 60 5.46 -0.65 2.65
CA GLU A 60 6.79 -0.71 3.26
C GLU A 60 7.02 0.37 4.33
N GLN A 61 6.03 1.24 4.57
CA GLN A 61 6.18 2.38 5.48
C GLN A 61 5.67 2.03 6.87
N VAL A 62 6.48 2.33 7.89
CA VAL A 62 6.13 2.17 9.30
C VAL A 62 5.91 3.55 9.93
N PHE A 63 4.74 3.74 10.54
CA PHE A 63 4.36 4.95 11.28
C PHE A 63 4.22 4.62 12.76
N LEU A 64 5.06 5.22 13.60
CA LEU A 64 5.00 5.05 15.04
C LEU A 64 4.14 6.14 15.68
N PHE A 65 3.15 5.73 16.48
CA PHE A 65 2.30 6.60 17.28
C PHE A 65 2.57 6.35 18.76
N ASP A 66 2.78 7.44 19.50
CA ASP A 66 3.33 7.47 20.86
C ASP A 66 4.72 6.83 21.00
N ALA A 67 5.39 7.10 22.12
CA ALA A 67 6.72 6.59 22.42
C ALA A 67 6.87 6.34 23.92
N GLY A 68 5.97 5.51 24.46
CA GLY A 68 5.99 5.12 25.86
C GLY A 68 7.25 4.30 26.23
N PRO A 69 7.56 4.17 27.54
CA PRO A 69 8.71 3.41 28.00
C PRO A 69 8.75 1.98 27.44
N GLY A 70 9.89 1.61 26.84
CA GLY A 70 10.10 0.29 26.26
C GLY A 70 9.77 0.16 24.77
N VAL A 71 9.30 1.23 24.11
CA VAL A 71 8.92 1.20 22.68
C VAL A 71 10.01 0.63 21.77
N GLU A 72 11.27 1.03 21.95
CA GLU A 72 12.41 0.53 21.15
C GLU A 72 12.58 -1.00 21.26
N ARG A 73 12.38 -1.55 22.47
CA ARG A 73 12.47 -2.99 22.70
C ARG A 73 11.33 -3.73 22.01
N GLN A 74 10.15 -3.12 21.97
CA GLN A 74 8.96 -3.71 21.34
C GLN A 74 9.04 -3.63 19.81
N LEU A 75 9.57 -2.53 19.26
CA LEU A 75 9.89 -2.44 17.83
C LEU A 75 10.87 -3.53 17.42
N SER A 76 11.97 -3.68 18.15
CA SER A 76 12.95 -4.74 17.90
C SER A 76 12.35 -6.15 18.02
N ALA A 77 11.48 -6.40 19.02
CA ALA A 77 10.79 -7.68 19.17
C ALA A 77 9.79 -7.96 18.02
N ALA A 78 9.16 -6.91 17.50
CA ALA A 78 8.25 -6.97 16.36
C ALA A 78 8.96 -7.01 15.00
N HIS A 79 10.29 -6.88 14.97
CA HIS A 79 11.11 -6.78 13.76
C HIS A 79 10.70 -5.59 12.87
N LEU A 80 10.43 -4.44 13.51
CA LEU A 80 10.10 -3.16 12.87
C LEU A 80 11.22 -2.13 13.03
#